data_AF-A0A9Q0J3U4-F1
#
_entry.id   AF-A0A9Q0J3U4-F1
#
_cell.length_a   1.000
_cell.length_b   1.000
_cell.length_c   1.000
_cell.angle_alpha   90.00
_cell.angle_beta   90.00
_cell.angle_gamma   90.00
#
_symmetry.space_group_name_H-M   'P 1'
#
loop_
_entity.id
_entity.type
_entity.pdbx_description
1 polymer ?
#
loop_
_entity_poly.entity_id
_entity_poly.type
_entity_poly.pdbx_seq_one_letter_code
_entity_poly.pdbx_strand_id
1 'polypeptide(L)'
;MGEGHEVQLQIRGNEAKETNHQPRDPVVPNHTAMPQPMNNYRWWFLVVIYSVFLLAGQSVATLLARLYFDRGGNSNWMATFVQPCGFMILLPLYFISSAPKNPDDANTTTNTSSPSFLVLMLIYISFGIFIAADCMFYSLGQKYLPVSTFSLLCASQLGFNALFSFFLNSQKFTPFIVNSLVLLTISSALLVFQGKSVTSVENPEGKYAVGFICTVVASAGYGLLLSLTQFAFRKILKQANFKVVLDMIIYPSVVATCVVLVGLFASGEWKGLSGEMHHFELGKVSYLMTLIWIAISWQVFNIGCVGLVYQVSSLFSNVISTLGLPVVPVLAVLIFGDKMNGIKGISLVLAIWGFVSYMYQHYLDDYKSSVRTADTSREISNDSHLKC
;
A
#
# COMPACT_ATOMS: atom_id res chain seq x y z
N MET A 1 -53.69 -65.45 49.08
CA MET A 1 -52.39 -65.79 49.70
C MET A 1 -51.32 -65.58 48.64
N GLY A 2 -50.39 -64.65 48.86
CA GLY A 2 -49.27 -64.35 47.96
C GLY A 2 -49.38 -62.99 47.26
N GLU A 3 -48.70 -62.00 47.84
CA GLU A 3 -48.52 -60.63 47.35
C GLU A 3 -47.62 -60.59 46.10
N GLY A 4 -47.96 -59.73 45.14
CA GLY A 4 -47.11 -59.38 44.01
C GLY A 4 -46.28 -58.13 44.31
N HIS A 5 -44.95 -58.24 44.23
CA HIS A 5 -44.03 -57.11 44.32
C HIS A 5 -43.96 -56.37 42.97
N GLU A 6 -44.37 -55.10 42.97
CA GLU A 6 -44.04 -54.15 41.90
C GLU A 6 -42.62 -53.58 42.12
N VAL A 7 -41.83 -53.53 41.04
CA VAL A 7 -40.56 -52.80 41.00
C VAL A 7 -40.84 -51.45 40.33
N GLN A 8 -40.94 -50.38 41.13
CA GLN A 8 -40.84 -49.00 40.63
C GLN A 8 -39.53 -48.38 41.12
N LEU A 9 -38.69 -47.96 40.16
CA LEU A 9 -37.49 -47.19 40.40
C LEU A 9 -37.89 -45.76 40.82
N GLN A 10 -37.38 -45.34 41.97
CA GLN A 10 -37.65 -44.06 42.61
C GLN A 10 -37.03 -42.90 41.82
N ILE A 11 -37.88 -42.05 41.23
CA ILE A 11 -37.52 -40.76 40.64
C ILE A 11 -37.14 -39.81 41.80
N ARG A 12 -35.87 -39.42 41.88
CA ARG A 12 -35.41 -38.34 42.76
C ARG A 12 -35.73 -37.00 42.09
N GLY A 13 -36.62 -36.23 42.68
CA GLY A 13 -37.05 -34.92 42.19
C GLY A 13 -35.87 -33.94 42.07
N ASN A 14 -35.72 -33.37 40.87
CA ASN A 14 -34.91 -32.18 40.62
C ASN A 14 -35.70 -30.96 41.10
N GLU A 15 -35.17 -30.24 42.09
CA GLU A 15 -35.50 -28.83 42.27
C GLU A 15 -34.82 -28.03 41.14
N ALA A 16 -35.64 -27.53 40.23
CA ALA A 16 -35.21 -26.64 39.15
C ALA A 16 -34.83 -25.27 39.74
N LYS A 17 -33.53 -24.97 39.78
CA LYS A 17 -33.06 -23.58 39.78
C LYS A 17 -33.27 -23.04 38.36
N GLU A 18 -34.14 -22.05 38.23
CA GLU A 18 -34.24 -21.20 37.04
C GLU A 18 -32.88 -20.51 36.81
N THR A 19 -32.06 -21.08 35.92
CA THR A 19 -30.94 -20.36 35.33
C THR A 19 -31.48 -19.50 34.20
N ASN A 20 -31.54 -18.21 34.48
CA ASN A 20 -31.85 -17.11 33.56
C ASN A 20 -31.03 -17.28 32.25
N HIS A 21 -31.68 -17.72 31.17
CA HIS A 21 -31.08 -17.80 29.84
C HIS A 21 -31.04 -16.40 29.22
N GLN A 22 -29.95 -15.69 29.48
CA GLN A 22 -29.60 -14.48 28.73
C GLN A 22 -29.08 -14.91 27.34
N PRO A 23 -29.56 -14.33 26.22
CA PRO A 23 -29.03 -14.67 24.90
C PRO A 23 -27.56 -14.26 24.85
N ARG A 24 -26.66 -15.20 24.56
CA ARG A 24 -25.28 -14.83 24.18
C ARG A 24 -25.36 -14.07 22.86
N ASP A 25 -25.16 -12.77 22.93
CA ASP A 25 -24.82 -11.97 21.77
C ASP A 25 -23.61 -12.59 21.06
N PRO A 26 -23.61 -12.67 19.72
CA PRO A 26 -22.45 -13.11 18.98
C PRO A 26 -21.31 -12.14 19.25
N VAL A 27 -20.19 -12.67 19.77
CA VAL A 27 -18.93 -11.96 19.93
C VAL A 27 -18.52 -11.41 18.57
N VAL A 28 -18.82 -10.13 18.35
CA VAL A 28 -18.37 -9.37 17.19
C VAL A 28 -16.85 -9.33 17.29
N PRO A 29 -16.09 -9.82 16.30
CA PRO A 29 -14.65 -9.69 16.33
C PRO A 29 -14.33 -8.20 16.32
N ASN A 30 -13.74 -7.74 17.43
CA ASN A 30 -13.23 -6.39 17.59
C ASN A 30 -12.46 -5.99 16.33
N HIS A 31 -12.88 -4.88 15.74
CA HIS A 31 -12.08 -4.20 14.74
C HIS A 31 -10.74 -3.89 15.40
N THR A 32 -9.70 -4.59 14.99
CA THR A 32 -8.32 -4.28 15.37
C THR A 32 -7.89 -3.07 14.54
N ALA A 33 -8.49 -1.92 14.88
CA ALA A 33 -7.88 -0.63 14.62
C ALA A 33 -6.56 -0.57 15.41
N MET A 34 -5.56 0.07 14.81
CA MET A 34 -4.19 0.15 15.34
C MET A 34 -4.16 0.79 16.75
N PRO A 35 -3.09 0.55 17.54
CA PRO A 35 -3.01 1.04 18.91
C PRO A 35 -2.80 2.57 18.95
N GLN A 36 -3.49 3.20 19.90
CA GLN A 36 -3.27 4.51 20.54
C GLN A 36 -4.09 5.72 20.01
N PRO A 37 -4.73 6.50 20.91
CA PRO A 37 -5.50 7.69 20.57
C PRO A 37 -4.52 8.83 20.30
N MET A 38 -3.95 8.86 19.10
CA MET A 38 -3.29 10.06 18.63
C MET A 38 -4.37 11.14 18.53
N ASN A 39 -4.13 12.35 19.06
CA ASN A 39 -5.05 13.49 18.91
C ASN A 39 -5.54 13.52 17.45
N ASN A 40 -6.86 13.45 17.23
CA ASN A 40 -7.47 13.14 15.94
C ASN A 40 -6.87 13.98 14.79
N TYR A 41 -6.53 15.23 15.07
CA TYR A 41 -5.87 16.16 14.15
C TYR A 41 -4.48 15.71 13.69
N ARG A 42 -3.64 15.15 14.56
CA ARG A 42 -2.30 14.66 14.22
C ARG A 42 -2.37 13.42 13.33
N TRP A 43 -3.34 12.55 13.56
CA TRP A 43 -3.61 11.39 12.71
C TRP A 43 -4.00 11.83 11.30
N TRP A 44 -4.99 12.72 11.17
CA TRP A 44 -5.41 13.27 9.87
C TRP A 44 -4.29 14.00 9.15
N PHE A 45 -3.50 14.80 9.88
CA PHE A 45 -2.35 15.50 9.33
C PHE A 45 -1.32 14.54 8.71
N LEU A 46 -1.00 13.43 9.39
CA LEU A 46 -0.09 12.41 8.85
C LEU A 46 -0.66 11.72 7.62
N VAL A 47 -1.95 11.38 7.62
CA VAL A 47 -2.62 10.79 6.46
C VAL A 47 -2.54 11.73 5.24
N VAL A 48 -2.74 13.03 5.44
CA VAL A 48 -2.62 14.03 4.37
C VAL A 48 -1.18 14.12 3.86
N ILE A 49 -0.19 14.24 4.75
CA ILE A 49 1.23 14.31 4.35
C ILE A 49 1.63 13.07 3.56
N TYR A 50 1.30 11.88 4.06
CA TYR A 50 1.65 10.64 3.36
C TYR A 50 0.94 10.51 2.01
N SER A 51 -0.30 10.99 1.90
CA SER A 51 -1.02 11.04 0.63
C SER A 51 -0.34 11.97 -0.38
N VAL A 52 0.11 13.15 0.07
CA VAL A 52 0.87 14.09 -0.79
C VAL A 52 2.20 13.48 -1.23
N PHE A 53 2.95 12.87 -0.32
CA PHE A 53 4.22 12.21 -0.65
C PHE A 53 4.03 11.07 -1.64
N LEU A 54 2.98 10.26 -1.46
CA LEU A 54 2.63 9.18 -2.39
C LEU A 54 2.31 9.74 -3.78
N LEU A 55 1.36 10.68 -3.87
CA LEU A 55 0.90 11.24 -5.14
C LEU A 55 2.00 12.00 -5.89
N ALA A 56 2.73 12.87 -5.19
CA ALA A 56 3.82 13.64 -5.80
C ALA A 56 4.98 12.73 -6.21
N GLY A 57 5.39 11.81 -5.33
CA GLY A 57 6.49 10.88 -5.57
C GLY A 57 6.25 10.02 -6.80
N GLN A 58 5.09 9.35 -6.91
CA GLN A 58 4.81 8.51 -8.09
C GLN A 58 4.74 9.34 -9.38
N SER A 59 4.16 10.54 -9.33
CA SER A 59 3.93 11.35 -10.53
C SER A 59 5.26 11.83 -11.10
N VAL A 60 6.15 12.35 -10.25
CA VAL A 60 7.48 12.78 -10.66
C VAL A 60 8.32 11.58 -11.10
N ALA A 61 8.33 10.48 -10.33
CA ALA A 61 9.12 9.30 -10.65
C ALA A 61 8.73 8.66 -11.99
N THR A 62 7.43 8.57 -12.30
CA THR A 62 6.94 7.99 -13.56
C THR A 62 7.25 8.89 -14.77
N LEU A 63 7.13 10.21 -14.62
CA LEU A 63 7.49 11.16 -15.68
C LEU A 63 8.99 11.14 -15.99
N LEU A 64 9.85 11.12 -14.97
CA LEU A 64 11.30 11.01 -15.18
C LEU A 64 11.71 9.61 -15.67
N ALA A 65 11.06 8.57 -15.15
CA ALA A 65 10.95 7.21 -15.69
C ALA A 65 10.96 7.20 -17.23
N ARG A 66 9.96 7.89 -17.75
CA ARG A 66 9.70 8.00 -19.17
C ARG A 66 10.71 8.89 -19.90
N LEU A 67 11.07 10.03 -19.31
CA LEU A 67 12.10 10.91 -19.85
C LEU A 67 13.42 10.14 -20.07
N TYR A 68 13.80 9.26 -19.14
CA TYR A 68 14.98 8.42 -19.28
C TYR A 68 14.90 7.53 -20.52
N PHE A 69 13.82 6.76 -20.71
CA PHE A 69 13.70 5.88 -21.88
C PHE A 69 13.53 6.65 -23.20
N ASP A 70 12.76 7.74 -23.22
CA ASP A 70 12.49 8.52 -24.42
C ASP A 70 13.73 9.29 -24.92
N ARG A 71 14.68 9.61 -24.03
CA ARG A 71 15.89 10.41 -24.34
C ARG A 71 17.16 9.58 -24.51
N GLY A 72 17.02 8.28 -24.75
CA GLY A 72 18.13 7.40 -25.09
C GLY A 72 18.61 6.46 -23.97
N GLY A 73 17.93 6.45 -22.82
CA GLY A 73 18.15 5.43 -21.79
C GLY A 73 17.67 4.05 -22.29
N ASN A 74 18.53 3.04 -22.21
CA ASN A 74 18.26 1.71 -22.76
C ASN A 74 18.45 0.60 -21.74
N SER A 75 19.25 0.82 -20.69
CA SER A 75 19.48 -0.15 -19.64
C SER A 75 18.24 -0.34 -18.78
N ASN A 76 17.68 -1.56 -18.84
CA ASN A 76 16.55 -1.96 -18.00
C ASN A 76 17.01 -2.09 -16.55
N TRP A 77 18.20 -2.65 -16.34
CA TRP A 77 18.74 -2.86 -15.01
C TRP A 77 19.09 -1.54 -14.31
N MET A 78 19.52 -0.51 -15.03
CA MET A 78 19.72 0.83 -14.46
C MET A 78 18.39 1.46 -14.03
N ALA A 79 17.37 1.42 -14.90
CA ALA A 79 16.02 1.91 -14.57
C ALA A 79 15.41 1.16 -13.36
N THR A 80 15.69 -0.13 -13.24
CA THR A 80 15.30 -0.95 -12.08
C THR A 80 16.11 -0.61 -10.85
N PHE A 81 17.41 -0.36 -10.98
CA PHE A 81 18.34 -0.09 -9.88
C PHE A 81 18.01 1.21 -9.14
N VAL A 82 17.67 2.26 -9.88
CA VAL A 82 17.40 3.57 -9.27
C VAL A 82 16.17 3.59 -8.35
N GLN A 83 15.22 2.65 -8.53
CA GLN A 83 14.01 2.60 -7.71
C GLN A 83 14.31 2.26 -6.23
N PRO A 84 14.94 1.11 -5.90
CA PRO A 84 15.31 0.78 -4.53
C PRO A 84 16.53 1.57 -4.03
N CYS A 85 17.51 1.90 -4.89
CA CYS A 85 18.78 2.52 -4.49
C CYS A 85 18.61 3.85 -3.72
N GLY A 86 17.49 4.56 -3.93
CA GLY A 86 17.19 5.78 -3.21
C GLY A 86 17.18 5.63 -1.67
N PHE A 87 17.08 4.40 -1.11
CA PHE A 87 17.06 4.17 0.34
C PHE A 87 18.22 4.85 1.08
N MET A 88 19.36 5.07 0.40
CA MET A 88 20.52 5.77 0.96
C MET A 88 20.17 7.16 1.50
N ILE A 89 19.19 7.83 0.90
CA ILE A 89 18.71 9.16 1.29
C ILE A 89 17.95 9.10 2.63
N LEU A 90 17.42 7.94 2.99
CA LEU A 90 16.70 7.72 4.24
C LEU A 90 17.64 7.40 5.42
N LEU A 91 18.91 7.07 5.17
CA LEU A 91 19.88 6.75 6.23
C LEU A 91 20.09 7.90 7.22
N PRO A 92 20.27 9.17 6.81
CA PRO A 92 20.35 10.29 7.74
C PRO A 92 19.12 10.41 8.66
N LEU A 93 17.91 10.27 8.08
CA LEU A 93 16.64 10.31 8.85
C LEU A 93 16.54 9.13 9.83
N TYR A 94 17.03 7.97 9.42
CA TYR A 94 17.07 6.77 10.25
C TYR A 94 18.00 6.92 11.47
N PHE A 95 19.19 7.50 11.29
CA PHE A 95 20.13 7.76 12.38
C PHE A 95 19.61 8.81 13.36
N ILE A 96 18.97 9.87 12.86
CA ILE A 96 18.33 10.89 13.72
C ILE A 96 17.18 10.28 14.53
N SER A 97 16.35 9.43 13.89
CA SER A 97 15.21 8.78 14.56
C SER A 97 15.64 7.68 15.55
N SER A 98 16.84 7.13 15.39
CA SER A 98 17.42 6.10 16.25
C SER A 98 18.32 6.66 17.36
N ALA A 99 18.48 7.99 17.44
CA ALA A 99 19.23 8.61 18.52
C ALA A 99 18.57 8.30 19.88
N PRO A 100 19.34 7.88 20.90
CA PRO A 100 18.79 7.52 22.20
C PRO A 100 18.06 8.73 22.80
N LYS A 101 16.77 8.55 23.10
CA LYS A 101 16.07 9.43 24.03
C LYS A 101 16.58 9.17 25.44
N ASN A 102 16.49 10.19 26.29
CA ASN A 102 17.05 10.24 27.63
C ASN A 102 16.87 8.92 28.43
N PRO A 103 17.81 8.59 29.33
CA PRO A 103 17.81 7.32 30.08
C PRO A 103 16.55 7.07 30.94
N ASP A 104 15.74 8.10 31.17
CA ASP A 104 14.56 8.03 32.07
C ASP A 104 13.36 7.29 31.45
N ASP A 105 13.34 7.03 30.15
CA ASP A 105 12.25 6.29 29.47
C ASP A 105 12.45 4.75 29.48
N ALA A 106 13.54 4.24 30.08
CA ALA A 106 13.89 2.82 30.08
C ALA A 106 12.98 1.92 30.96
N ASN A 107 12.07 2.51 31.75
CA ASN A 107 11.33 1.77 32.78
C ASN A 107 9.89 1.38 32.38
N THR A 108 9.48 1.60 31.13
CA THR A 108 8.17 1.12 30.65
C THR A 108 8.33 0.04 29.58
N THR A 109 8.99 -1.06 29.95
CA THR A 109 9.00 -2.29 29.15
C THR A 109 7.63 -2.95 29.20
N THR A 110 6.71 -2.49 28.35
CA THR A 110 5.56 -3.33 27.99
C THR A 110 6.10 -4.57 27.29
N ASN A 111 5.86 -5.74 27.88
CA ASN A 111 6.18 -7.07 27.37
C ASN A 111 5.50 -7.34 26.02
N THR A 112 5.96 -6.72 24.95
CA THR A 112 5.68 -7.17 23.58
C THR A 112 6.83 -8.07 23.17
N SER A 113 6.55 -9.37 22.99
CA SER A 113 7.50 -10.32 22.42
C SER A 113 7.98 -9.79 21.07
N SER A 114 9.20 -9.24 21.03
CA SER A 114 9.81 -8.78 19.78
C SER A 114 9.89 -9.97 18.82
N PRO A 115 9.57 -9.79 17.52
CA PRO A 115 9.69 -10.87 16.56
C PRO A 115 11.13 -11.41 16.55
N SER A 116 11.27 -12.74 16.38
CA SER A 116 12.58 -13.36 16.29
C SER A 116 13.39 -12.73 15.16
N PHE A 117 14.67 -12.46 15.41
CA PHE A 117 15.59 -11.87 14.43
C PHE A 117 15.59 -12.64 13.10
N LEU A 118 15.51 -13.98 13.14
CA LEU A 118 15.46 -14.81 11.93
C LEU A 118 14.18 -14.58 11.10
N VAL A 119 13.04 -14.40 11.77
CA VAL A 119 11.77 -14.12 11.09
C VAL A 119 11.84 -12.75 10.42
N LEU A 120 12.41 -11.77 11.10
CA LEU A 120 12.59 -10.42 10.57
C LEU A 120 13.52 -10.41 9.34
N MET A 121 14.65 -11.12 9.43
CA MET A 121 15.58 -11.28 8.31
C MET A 121 14.90 -11.93 7.11
N LEU A 122 14.13 -13.00 7.32
CA LEU A 122 13.42 -13.70 6.25
C LEU A 122 12.38 -12.80 5.57
N ILE A 123 11.66 -11.97 6.34
CA ILE A 123 10.72 -10.99 5.80
C ILE A 123 11.46 -9.97 4.93
N TYR A 124 12.55 -9.38 5.43
CA TYR A 124 13.27 -8.36 4.67
C TYR A 124 13.91 -8.93 3.40
N ILE A 125 14.46 -10.14 3.46
CA ILE A 125 15.05 -10.81 2.30
C ILE A 125 13.95 -11.13 1.27
N SER A 126 12.85 -11.74 1.70
CA SER A 126 11.75 -12.11 0.79
C SER A 126 11.12 -10.87 0.15
N PHE A 127 10.85 -9.81 0.93
CA PHE A 127 10.34 -8.55 0.39
C PHE A 127 11.34 -7.90 -0.55
N GLY A 128 12.63 -7.89 -0.23
CA GLY A 128 13.64 -7.30 -1.11
C GLY A 128 13.78 -8.01 -2.45
N ILE A 129 13.77 -9.34 -2.45
CA ILE A 129 13.76 -10.14 -3.69
C ILE A 129 12.48 -9.86 -4.50
N PHE A 130 11.33 -9.79 -3.81
CA PHE A 130 10.06 -9.48 -4.44
C PHE A 130 10.08 -8.09 -5.08
N ILE A 131 10.53 -7.06 -4.36
CA ILE A 131 10.66 -5.69 -4.85
C ILE A 131 11.57 -5.64 -6.07
N ALA A 132 12.72 -6.31 -6.04
CA ALA A 132 13.62 -6.35 -7.20
C ALA A 132 12.95 -6.92 -8.46
N ALA A 133 12.17 -8.01 -8.32
CA ALA A 133 11.44 -8.60 -9.43
C ALA A 133 10.31 -7.67 -9.93
N ASP A 134 9.55 -7.07 -9.02
CA ASP A 134 8.45 -6.16 -9.33
C ASP A 134 8.95 -4.91 -10.07
N CYS A 135 10.02 -4.28 -9.57
CA CYS A 135 10.69 -3.16 -10.22
C CYS A 135 11.16 -3.52 -11.64
N MET A 136 11.72 -4.72 -11.83
CA MET A 136 12.18 -5.17 -13.16
C MET A 136 11.01 -5.35 -14.12
N PHE A 137 9.91 -5.95 -13.68
CA PHE A 137 8.71 -6.11 -14.51
C PHE A 137 8.09 -4.76 -14.88
N TYR A 138 8.04 -3.80 -13.96
CA TYR A 138 7.60 -2.44 -14.27
C TYR A 138 8.53 -1.71 -15.24
N SER A 139 9.86 -1.85 -15.10
CA SER A 139 10.82 -1.28 -16.06
C SER A 139 10.61 -1.82 -17.48
N LEU A 140 10.38 -3.14 -17.62
CA LEU A 140 10.05 -3.76 -18.91
C LEU A 140 8.70 -3.26 -19.46
N GLY A 141 7.71 -3.10 -18.58
CA GLY A 141 6.42 -2.51 -18.93
C GLY A 141 6.55 -1.09 -19.47
N GLN A 142 7.28 -0.21 -18.78
CA GLN A 142 7.50 1.17 -19.19
C GLN A 142 8.27 1.27 -20.52
N LYS A 143 9.23 0.37 -20.75
CA LYS A 143 10.03 0.35 -21.98
C LYS A 143 9.23 -0.12 -23.20
N TYR A 144 8.37 -1.13 -23.05
CA TYR A 144 7.73 -1.80 -24.19
C TYR A 144 6.29 -1.39 -24.44
N LEU A 145 5.62 -0.74 -23.48
CA LEU A 145 4.21 -0.33 -23.62
C LEU A 145 4.03 1.19 -23.81
N PRO A 146 3.03 1.60 -24.60
CA PRO A 146 2.56 2.98 -24.62
C PRO A 146 2.09 3.43 -23.22
N VAL A 147 2.13 4.76 -22.96
CA VAL A 147 1.74 5.37 -21.67
C VAL A 147 0.38 4.86 -21.19
N SER A 148 -0.61 4.93 -22.09
CA SER A 148 -2.00 4.65 -21.78
C SER A 148 -2.21 3.18 -21.42
N THR A 149 -1.56 2.25 -22.15
CA THR A 149 -1.61 0.82 -21.85
C THR A 149 -0.94 0.53 -20.51
N PHE A 150 0.26 1.06 -20.28
CA PHE A 150 0.99 0.86 -19.02
C PHE A 150 0.16 1.33 -17.82
N SER A 151 -0.37 2.55 -17.86
CA SER A 151 -1.21 3.10 -16.79
C SER A 151 -2.50 2.30 -16.56
N LEU A 152 -3.13 1.77 -17.62
CA LEU A 152 -4.31 0.91 -17.49
C LEU A 152 -3.99 -0.38 -16.73
N LEU A 153 -2.88 -1.01 -17.10
CA LEU A 153 -2.45 -2.25 -16.47
C LEU A 153 -2.10 -2.00 -15.01
N CYS A 154 -1.37 -0.93 -14.70
CA CYS A 154 -1.11 -0.52 -13.32
C CYS A 154 -2.41 -0.31 -12.52
N ALA A 155 -3.47 0.25 -13.11
CA ALA A 155 -4.74 0.43 -12.41
C ALA A 155 -5.39 -0.90 -11.96
N SER A 156 -5.07 -2.03 -12.62
CA SER A 156 -5.53 -3.36 -12.20
C SER A 156 -4.99 -3.77 -10.82
N GLN A 157 -3.89 -3.15 -10.35
CA GLN A 157 -3.34 -3.35 -9.01
C GLN A 157 -4.38 -3.12 -7.91
N LEU A 158 -5.37 -2.26 -8.15
CA LEU A 158 -6.45 -1.98 -7.22
C LEU A 158 -7.34 -3.22 -6.98
N GLY A 159 -7.70 -3.93 -8.06
CA GLY A 159 -8.47 -5.16 -7.99
C GLY A 159 -7.70 -6.29 -7.33
N PHE A 160 -6.43 -6.48 -7.69
CA PHE A 160 -5.57 -7.48 -7.06
C PHE A 160 -5.35 -7.20 -5.57
N ASN A 161 -5.10 -5.95 -5.20
CA ASN A 161 -4.94 -5.57 -3.80
C ASN A 161 -6.22 -5.80 -2.98
N ALA A 162 -7.40 -5.53 -3.56
CA ALA A 162 -8.68 -5.84 -2.90
C ALA A 162 -8.81 -7.34 -2.64
N LEU A 163 -8.51 -8.17 -3.64
CA LEU A 163 -8.52 -9.63 -3.51
C LEU A 163 -7.55 -10.10 -2.41
N PHE A 164 -6.29 -9.68 -2.44
CA PHE A 164 -5.30 -10.09 -1.45
C PHE A 164 -5.58 -9.53 -0.06
N SER A 165 -6.12 -8.31 0.05
CA SER A 165 -6.50 -7.73 1.34
C SER A 165 -7.73 -8.42 1.95
N PHE A 166 -8.65 -8.94 1.13
CA PHE A 166 -9.72 -9.82 1.59
C PHE A 166 -9.15 -11.08 2.25
N PHE A 167 -8.28 -11.80 1.56
CA PHE A 167 -7.77 -13.10 2.03
C PHE A 167 -6.73 -12.98 3.15
N LEU A 168 -5.73 -12.09 3.02
CA LEU A 168 -4.59 -12.00 3.95
C LEU A 168 -4.90 -11.15 5.18
N ASN A 169 -5.68 -10.09 4.99
CA ASN A 169 -5.95 -9.11 6.04
C ASN A 169 -7.38 -9.15 6.57
N SER A 170 -8.22 -10.05 6.03
CA SER A 170 -9.64 -10.16 6.37
C SER A 170 -10.37 -8.82 6.27
N GLN A 171 -10.03 -8.02 5.24
CA GLN A 171 -10.66 -6.72 5.03
C GLN A 171 -12.15 -6.89 4.77
N LYS A 172 -12.98 -6.19 5.54
CA LYS A 172 -14.43 -6.13 5.29
C LYS A 172 -14.71 -5.16 4.15
N PHE A 173 -15.38 -5.62 3.09
CA PHE A 173 -15.82 -4.78 1.99
C PHE A 173 -17.22 -4.25 2.27
N THR A 174 -17.31 -2.96 2.61
CA THR A 174 -18.60 -2.28 2.70
C THR A 174 -19.06 -1.82 1.32
N PRO A 175 -20.36 -1.55 1.12
CA PRO A 175 -20.86 -1.05 -0.16
C PRO A 175 -20.11 0.20 -0.66
N PHE A 176 -19.70 1.10 0.25
CA PHE A 176 -18.93 2.29 -0.08
C PHE A 176 -17.50 1.99 -0.58
N ILE A 177 -16.83 0.99 0.01
CA ILE A 177 -15.52 0.52 -0.47
C ILE A 177 -15.66 -0.12 -1.85
N VAL A 178 -16.67 -0.97 -2.04
CA VAL A 178 -16.93 -1.59 -3.35
C VAL A 178 -17.25 -0.53 -4.40
N ASN A 179 -18.10 0.45 -4.07
CA ASN A 179 -18.42 1.57 -4.95
C ASN A 179 -17.17 2.37 -5.33
N SER A 180 -16.31 2.67 -4.36
CA SER A 180 -15.03 3.34 -4.60
C SER A 180 -14.15 2.57 -5.58
N LEU A 181 -13.96 1.26 -5.36
CA LEU A 181 -13.15 0.41 -6.22
C LEU A 181 -13.66 0.41 -7.66
N VAL A 182 -14.97 0.22 -7.85
CA VAL A 182 -15.60 0.23 -9.18
C VAL A 182 -15.40 1.59 -9.87
N LEU A 183 -15.66 2.70 -9.18
CA LEU A 183 -15.53 4.04 -9.75
C LEU A 183 -14.08 4.37 -10.13
N LEU A 184 -13.10 3.98 -9.31
CA LEU A 184 -11.68 4.20 -9.59
C LEU A 184 -11.19 3.34 -10.75
N THR A 185 -11.65 2.09 -10.85
CA THR A 185 -11.34 1.23 -12.00
C THR A 185 -11.92 1.81 -13.30
N ILE A 186 -13.19 2.25 -13.28
CA ILE A 186 -13.83 2.88 -14.45
C ILE A 186 -13.12 4.19 -14.82
N SER A 187 -12.78 5.03 -13.84
CA SER A 187 -12.01 6.27 -14.05
C SER A 187 -10.71 6.00 -14.80
N SER A 188 -9.90 5.05 -14.30
CA SER A 188 -8.63 4.70 -14.92
C SER A 188 -8.82 4.12 -16.33
N ALA A 189 -9.86 3.31 -16.55
CA ALA A 189 -10.17 2.78 -17.89
C ALA A 189 -10.55 3.89 -18.89
N LEU A 190 -11.33 4.89 -18.47
CA LEU A 190 -11.76 6.00 -19.34
C LEU A 190 -10.61 6.89 -19.83
N LEU A 191 -9.53 7.02 -19.05
CA LEU A 191 -8.33 7.78 -19.47
C LEU A 191 -7.64 7.15 -20.68
N VAL A 192 -7.71 5.83 -20.82
CA VAL A 192 -7.03 5.06 -21.87
C VAL A 192 -7.68 5.25 -23.22
N PHE A 193 -9.02 5.29 -23.25
CA PHE A 193 -9.80 5.43 -24.48
C PHE A 193 -9.61 6.78 -25.19
N GLN A 194 -8.96 7.75 -24.56
CA GLN A 194 -8.65 9.05 -25.14
C GLN A 194 -7.31 9.09 -25.88
N GLY A 195 -6.43 8.10 -25.67
CA GLY A 195 -5.10 8.04 -26.28
C GLY A 195 -5.06 7.47 -27.70
N LYS A 196 -6.17 7.47 -28.45
CA LYS A 196 -6.15 7.09 -29.86
C LYS A 196 -5.93 8.33 -30.74
N SER A 197 -4.67 8.68 -30.94
CA SER A 197 -4.22 9.41 -32.12
C SER A 197 -2.92 8.79 -32.63
N VAL A 198 -3.08 7.97 -33.66
CA VAL A 198 -2.15 7.62 -34.76
C VAL A 198 -0.66 7.92 -34.54
N THR A 199 0.14 6.85 -34.41
CA THR A 199 1.40 6.52 -35.16
C THR A 199 2.06 5.32 -34.43
N SER A 200 1.97 4.09 -34.95
CA SER A 200 2.93 3.46 -35.89
C SER A 200 4.37 3.41 -35.38
N VAL A 201 4.71 2.34 -34.64
CA VAL A 201 5.83 1.46 -34.97
C VAL A 201 5.35 0.05 -34.62
N GLU A 202 5.34 -0.85 -35.59
CA GLU A 202 5.33 -2.30 -35.32
C GLU A 202 6.51 -2.62 -34.41
N ASN A 203 6.30 -2.57 -33.09
CA ASN A 203 7.20 -3.26 -32.18
C ASN A 203 6.98 -4.76 -32.49
N PRO A 204 8.03 -5.58 -32.66
CA PRO A 204 7.86 -7.00 -32.93
C PRO A 204 6.86 -7.54 -31.92
N GLU A 205 5.78 -8.19 -32.36
CA GLU A 205 4.60 -8.51 -31.54
C GLU A 205 4.98 -9.11 -30.17
N GLY A 206 6.09 -9.86 -30.11
CA GLY A 206 6.67 -10.41 -28.88
C GLY A 206 7.08 -9.39 -27.81
N LYS A 207 7.65 -8.22 -28.15
CA LYS A 207 8.08 -7.23 -27.14
C LYS A 207 6.89 -6.57 -26.44
N TYR A 208 5.83 -6.28 -27.21
CA TYR A 208 4.59 -5.75 -26.65
C TYR A 208 3.94 -6.77 -25.71
N ALA A 209 3.85 -8.04 -26.12
CA ALA A 209 3.30 -9.11 -25.30
C ALA A 209 4.09 -9.31 -23.99
N VAL A 210 5.43 -9.26 -24.05
CA VAL A 210 6.29 -9.30 -22.84
C VAL A 210 5.98 -8.12 -21.93
N GLY A 211 5.94 -6.89 -22.45
CA GLY A 211 5.60 -5.70 -21.66
C GLY A 211 4.23 -5.82 -20.99
N PHE A 212 3.23 -6.33 -21.72
CA PHE A 212 1.88 -6.54 -21.20
C PHE A 212 1.85 -7.54 -20.05
N ILE A 213 2.41 -8.74 -20.26
CA ILE A 213 2.44 -9.81 -19.25
C ILE A 213 3.22 -9.34 -18.02
N CYS A 214 4.41 -8.74 -18.21
CA CYS A 214 5.21 -8.21 -17.12
C CYS A 214 4.43 -7.16 -16.30
N THR A 215 3.71 -6.24 -16.95
CA THR A 215 2.98 -5.18 -16.24
C THR A 215 1.77 -5.73 -15.48
N VAL A 216 1.05 -6.74 -16.01
CA VAL A 216 -0.03 -7.42 -15.28
C VAL A 216 0.53 -8.16 -14.06
N VAL A 217 1.63 -8.89 -14.24
CA VAL A 217 2.30 -9.60 -13.14
C VAL A 217 2.80 -8.62 -12.08
N ALA A 218 3.38 -7.49 -12.49
CA ALA A 218 3.81 -6.43 -11.57
C ALA A 218 2.63 -5.79 -10.84
N SER A 219 1.50 -5.57 -11.51
CA SER A 219 0.30 -5.01 -10.87
C SER A 219 -0.29 -5.96 -9.82
N ALA A 220 -0.32 -7.26 -10.12
CA ALA A 220 -0.68 -8.29 -9.15
C ALA A 220 0.34 -8.37 -8.01
N GLY A 221 1.63 -8.33 -8.35
CA GLY A 221 2.74 -8.38 -7.42
C GLY A 221 2.72 -7.22 -6.43
N TYR A 222 2.59 -6.00 -6.92
CA TYR A 222 2.44 -4.79 -6.11
C TYR A 222 1.20 -4.84 -5.21
N GLY A 223 0.04 -5.28 -5.74
CA GLY A 223 -1.17 -5.46 -4.93
C GLY A 223 -0.99 -6.47 -3.79
N LEU A 224 -0.23 -7.54 -4.04
CA LEU A 224 0.16 -8.53 -3.03
C LEU A 224 1.16 -7.95 -2.03
N LEU A 225 2.19 -7.25 -2.48
CA LEU A 225 3.22 -6.63 -1.65
C LEU A 225 2.62 -5.65 -0.64
N LEU A 226 1.68 -4.82 -1.05
CA LEU A 226 0.94 -3.94 -0.15
C LEU A 226 0.18 -4.71 0.93
N SER A 227 -0.50 -5.80 0.53
CA SER A 227 -1.28 -6.63 1.46
C SER A 227 -0.38 -7.39 2.45
N LEU A 228 0.77 -7.89 1.98
CA LEU A 228 1.79 -8.52 2.81
C LEU A 228 2.45 -7.51 3.76
N THR A 229 2.68 -6.27 3.32
CA THR A 229 3.20 -5.19 4.16
C THR A 229 2.25 -4.91 5.32
N GLN A 230 0.94 -4.78 5.04
CA GLN A 230 -0.07 -4.61 6.09
C GLN A 230 -0.08 -5.82 7.04
N PHE A 231 -0.04 -7.03 6.49
CA PHE A 231 -0.04 -8.26 7.28
C PHE A 231 1.17 -8.30 8.23
N ALA A 232 2.36 -7.97 7.72
CA ALA A 232 3.59 -7.93 8.50
C ALA A 232 3.52 -6.91 9.64
N PHE A 233 2.99 -5.70 9.39
CA PHE A 233 2.76 -4.72 10.46
C PHE A 233 1.81 -5.24 11.53
N ARG A 234 0.67 -5.80 11.13
CA ARG A 234 -0.39 -6.21 12.07
C ARG A 234 -0.08 -7.49 12.84
N LYS A 235 0.54 -8.47 12.19
CA LYS A 235 0.69 -9.83 12.75
C LYS A 235 2.08 -10.11 13.29
N ILE A 236 3.12 -9.48 12.73
CA ILE A 236 4.51 -9.84 13.03
C ILE A 236 5.20 -8.73 13.82
N LEU A 237 5.24 -7.52 13.26
CA LEU A 237 5.99 -6.41 13.85
C LEU A 237 5.31 -5.88 15.10
N LYS A 238 3.97 -5.72 15.10
CA LYS A 238 3.12 -5.32 16.25
C LYS A 238 3.59 -4.05 17.00
N GLN A 239 4.57 -3.32 16.48
CA GLN A 239 5.21 -2.17 17.13
C GLN A 239 4.65 -0.85 16.58
N ALA A 240 4.39 0.08 17.50
CA ALA A 240 3.68 1.33 17.24
C ALA A 240 4.61 2.53 16.92
N ASN A 241 5.71 2.33 16.18
CA ASN A 241 6.75 3.36 16.01
C ASN A 241 7.07 3.64 14.53
N PHE A 242 7.34 4.91 14.19
CA PHE A 242 7.77 5.34 12.84
C PHE A 242 9.06 4.62 12.37
N LYS A 243 9.93 4.21 13.30
CA LYS A 243 11.12 3.41 12.99
C LYS A 243 10.76 2.11 12.24
N VAL A 244 9.65 1.47 12.58
CA VAL A 244 9.21 0.21 11.94
C VAL A 244 8.83 0.43 10.47
N VAL A 245 8.29 1.61 10.15
CA VAL A 245 8.02 2.04 8.77
C VAL A 245 9.33 2.22 8.01
N LEU A 246 10.31 2.90 8.59
CA LEU A 246 11.63 3.06 7.99
C LEU A 246 12.36 1.72 7.82
N ASP A 247 12.28 0.81 8.80
CA ASP A 247 12.87 -0.53 8.73
C ASP A 247 12.28 -1.31 7.55
N MET A 248 10.95 -1.27 7.38
CA MET A 248 10.25 -1.92 6.25
C MET A 248 10.49 -1.27 4.89
N ILE A 249 11.07 -0.07 4.84
CA ILE A 249 11.51 0.56 3.58
C ILE A 249 12.98 0.23 3.33
N ILE A 250 13.86 0.49 4.30
CA ILE A 250 15.31 0.45 4.13
C ILE A 250 15.81 -0.98 3.95
N TYR A 251 15.47 -1.92 4.84
CA TYR A 251 16.05 -3.26 4.80
C TYR A 251 15.67 -4.05 3.53
N PRO A 252 14.39 -4.09 3.11
CA PRO A 252 14.03 -4.68 1.83
C PRO A 252 14.70 -3.97 0.65
N SER A 253 14.83 -2.64 0.68
CA SER A 253 15.49 -1.88 -0.40
C SER A 253 16.98 -2.18 -0.53
N VAL A 254 17.69 -2.42 0.59
CA VAL A 254 19.08 -2.88 0.57
C VAL A 254 19.19 -4.21 -0.17
N VAL A 255 18.35 -5.20 0.21
CA VAL A 255 18.34 -6.51 -0.44
C VAL A 255 17.99 -6.39 -1.91
N ALA A 256 16.95 -5.62 -2.25
CA ALA A 256 16.53 -5.38 -3.62
C ALA A 256 17.67 -4.77 -4.45
N THR A 257 18.36 -3.76 -3.90
CA THR A 257 19.51 -3.13 -4.56
C THR A 257 20.63 -4.12 -4.84
N CYS A 258 20.96 -5.00 -3.89
CA CYS A 258 21.95 -6.07 -4.10
C CYS A 258 21.54 -7.03 -5.22
N VAL A 259 20.29 -7.50 -5.23
CA VAL A 259 19.76 -8.40 -6.27
C VAL A 259 19.81 -7.74 -7.65
N VAL A 260 19.38 -6.48 -7.73
CA VAL A 260 19.38 -5.73 -8.99
C VAL A 260 20.80 -5.43 -9.47
N LEU A 261 21.75 -5.14 -8.57
CA LEU A 261 23.17 -5.00 -8.92
C LEU A 261 23.74 -6.30 -9.50
N VAL A 262 23.45 -7.45 -8.88
CA VAL A 262 23.85 -8.76 -9.42
C VAL A 262 23.28 -8.94 -10.83
N GLY A 263 22.01 -8.62 -11.06
CA GLY A 263 21.40 -8.65 -12.39
C GLY A 263 22.03 -7.70 -13.41
N LEU A 264 22.38 -6.48 -12.99
CA LEU A 264 23.07 -5.48 -13.81
C LEU A 264 24.46 -5.97 -14.24
N PHE A 265 25.22 -6.58 -13.33
CA PHE A 265 26.54 -7.12 -13.63
C PHE A 265 26.48 -8.39 -14.47
N ALA A 266 25.57 -9.31 -14.14
CA ALA A 266 25.39 -10.58 -14.83
C ALA A 266 24.86 -10.40 -16.27
N SER A 267 23.99 -9.41 -16.50
CA SER A 267 23.50 -9.08 -17.86
C SER A 267 24.54 -8.42 -18.76
N GLY A 268 25.61 -7.88 -18.17
CA GLY A 268 26.62 -7.13 -18.91
C GLY A 268 26.21 -5.71 -19.31
N GLU A 269 24.99 -5.26 -18.99
CA GLU A 269 24.49 -3.91 -19.33
C GLU A 269 25.36 -2.81 -18.73
N TRP A 270 26.05 -3.08 -17.61
CA TRP A 270 26.98 -2.14 -16.98
C TRP A 270 28.08 -1.62 -17.93
N LYS A 271 28.50 -2.43 -18.91
CA LYS A 271 29.52 -2.03 -19.89
C LYS A 271 29.02 -0.96 -20.85
N GLY A 272 27.70 -0.94 -21.12
CA GLY A 272 27.05 -0.01 -22.03
C GLY A 272 26.68 1.33 -21.39
N LEU A 273 26.64 1.42 -20.06
CA LEU A 273 26.15 2.61 -19.34
C LEU A 273 26.94 3.89 -19.64
N SER A 274 28.27 3.78 -19.79
CA SER A 274 29.10 4.93 -20.16
C SER A 274 28.73 5.46 -21.55
N GLY A 275 28.51 4.54 -22.51
CA GLY A 275 28.03 4.87 -23.84
C GLY A 275 26.64 5.49 -23.79
N GLU A 276 25.71 4.91 -23.04
CA GLU A 276 24.35 5.41 -22.85
C GLU A 276 24.34 6.84 -22.31
N MET A 277 25.08 7.10 -21.23
CA MET A 277 25.19 8.44 -20.64
C MET A 277 25.78 9.47 -21.62
N HIS A 278 26.72 9.05 -22.48
CA HIS A 278 27.32 9.92 -23.49
C HIS A 278 26.38 10.25 -24.65
N HIS A 279 25.50 9.32 -25.04
CA HIS A 279 24.56 9.47 -26.14
C HIS A 279 23.16 9.93 -25.71
N PHE A 280 22.94 10.14 -24.40
CA PHE A 280 21.70 10.67 -23.87
C PHE A 280 21.41 12.06 -24.48
N GLU A 281 20.24 12.24 -25.06
CA GLU A 281 19.91 13.41 -25.90
C GLU A 281 20.08 14.75 -25.17
N LEU A 282 19.79 14.75 -23.86
CA LEU A 282 19.87 15.94 -23.00
C LEU A 282 21.26 16.15 -22.36
N GLY A 283 22.23 15.30 -22.70
CA GLY A 283 23.59 15.32 -22.17
C GLY A 283 23.78 14.60 -20.84
N LYS A 284 25.04 14.42 -20.45
CA LYS A 284 25.45 13.60 -19.29
C LYS A 284 24.92 14.09 -17.95
N VAL A 285 24.91 15.40 -17.73
CA VAL A 285 24.44 15.99 -16.47
C VAL A 285 22.94 15.74 -16.30
N SER A 286 22.17 15.93 -17.37
CA SER A 286 20.73 15.66 -17.39
C SER A 286 20.43 14.18 -17.19
N TYR A 287 21.22 13.27 -17.77
CA TYR A 287 21.12 11.83 -17.51
C TYR A 287 21.25 11.53 -16.00
N LEU A 288 22.34 12.01 -15.38
CA LEU A 288 22.58 11.76 -13.95
C LEU A 288 21.51 12.41 -13.06
N MET A 289 21.11 13.65 -13.35
CA MET A 289 20.05 14.34 -12.61
C MET A 289 18.72 13.61 -12.74
N THR A 290 18.39 13.07 -13.91
CA THR A 290 17.18 12.27 -14.12
C THR A 290 17.19 11.05 -13.21
N LEU A 291 18.28 10.27 -13.20
CA LEU A 291 18.40 9.09 -12.33
C LEU A 291 18.32 9.43 -10.84
N ILE A 292 18.98 10.52 -10.40
CA ILE A 292 18.96 10.96 -8.99
C ILE A 292 17.54 11.36 -8.58
N TRP A 293 16.84 12.15 -9.39
CA TRP A 293 15.48 12.59 -9.08
C TRP A 293 14.46 11.45 -9.15
N ILE A 294 14.68 10.44 -10.01
CA ILE A 294 13.90 9.19 -9.99
C ILE A 294 14.06 8.52 -8.62
N ALA A 295 15.31 8.34 -8.17
CA ALA A 295 15.59 7.70 -6.90
C ALA A 295 14.97 8.45 -5.72
N ILE A 296 15.11 9.78 -5.66
CA ILE A 296 14.49 10.63 -4.62
C ILE A 296 12.96 10.47 -4.64
N SER A 297 12.36 10.58 -5.82
CA SER A 297 10.90 10.56 -5.96
C SER A 297 10.30 9.21 -5.54
N TRP A 298 10.97 8.10 -5.87
CA TRP A 298 10.57 6.77 -5.41
C TRP A 298 10.68 6.61 -3.89
N GLN A 299 11.65 7.24 -3.24
CA GLN A 299 11.71 7.21 -1.77
C GLN A 299 10.60 8.02 -1.10
N VAL A 300 10.30 9.20 -1.64
CA VAL A 300 9.16 10.01 -1.16
C VAL A 300 7.87 9.22 -1.33
N PHE A 301 7.69 8.56 -2.48
CA PHE A 301 6.59 7.63 -2.71
C PHE A 301 6.55 6.50 -1.67
N ASN A 302 7.68 5.82 -1.41
CA ASN A 302 7.74 4.71 -0.46
C ASN A 302 7.37 5.14 0.97
N ILE A 303 7.84 6.30 1.43
CA ILE A 303 7.44 6.86 2.74
C ILE A 303 5.93 7.07 2.78
N GLY A 304 5.35 7.72 1.76
CA GLY A 304 3.91 7.95 1.69
C GLY A 304 3.10 6.65 1.63
N CYS A 305 3.52 5.73 0.76
CA CYS A 305 2.87 4.44 0.54
C CYS A 305 2.87 3.57 1.80
N VAL A 306 4.06 3.24 2.33
CA VAL A 306 4.19 2.37 3.50
C VAL A 306 3.66 3.08 4.75
N GLY A 307 3.81 4.40 4.86
CA GLY A 307 3.22 5.22 5.91
C GLY A 307 1.69 5.13 5.94
N LEU A 308 1.01 5.20 4.78
CA LEU A 308 -0.44 4.99 4.70
C LEU A 308 -0.87 3.56 5.01
N VAL A 309 -0.08 2.55 4.58
CA VAL A 309 -0.34 1.15 4.95
C VAL A 309 -0.29 0.99 6.47
N TYR A 310 0.71 1.61 7.08
CA TYR A 310 0.93 1.60 8.52
C TYR A 310 -0.12 2.39 9.30
N GLN A 311 -0.62 3.50 8.77
CA GLN A 311 -1.55 4.41 9.46
C GLN A 311 -3.03 4.01 9.27
N VAL A 312 -3.36 3.42 8.12
CA VAL A 312 -4.74 3.17 7.68
C VAL A 312 -4.89 1.72 7.20
N SER A 313 -4.46 1.44 5.97
CA SER A 313 -4.49 0.11 5.35
C SER A 313 -3.78 0.10 3.98
N SER A 314 -3.42 -1.09 3.50
CA SER A 314 -2.96 -1.39 2.15
C SER A 314 -3.96 -0.90 1.10
N LEU A 315 -5.25 -1.17 1.31
CA LEU A 315 -6.30 -0.76 0.40
C LEU A 315 -6.45 0.75 0.30
N PHE A 316 -6.41 1.45 1.43
CA PHE A 316 -6.45 2.91 1.42
C PHE A 316 -5.24 3.49 0.68
N SER A 317 -4.04 3.03 1.00
CA SER A 317 -2.81 3.45 0.32
C SER A 317 -2.89 3.23 -1.19
N ASN A 318 -3.41 2.08 -1.63
CA ASN A 318 -3.56 1.78 -3.05
C ASN A 318 -4.66 2.60 -3.75
N VAL A 319 -5.75 2.91 -3.05
CA VAL A 319 -6.79 3.82 -3.53
C VAL A 319 -6.19 5.21 -3.78
N ILE A 320 -5.43 5.75 -2.82
CA ILE A 320 -4.70 7.02 -2.98
C ILE A 320 -3.72 6.93 -4.15
N SER A 321 -2.96 5.85 -4.25
CA SER A 321 -2.04 5.63 -5.37
C SER A 321 -2.74 5.69 -6.72
N THR A 322 -3.87 5.01 -6.85
CA THR A 322 -4.65 4.95 -8.09
C THR A 322 -5.25 6.32 -8.47
N LEU A 323 -5.49 7.22 -7.50
CA LEU A 323 -5.88 8.61 -7.80
C LEU A 323 -4.79 9.41 -8.49
N GLY A 324 -3.51 9.05 -8.36
CA GLY A 324 -2.43 9.71 -9.09
C GLY A 324 -2.54 9.56 -10.60
N LEU A 325 -3.13 8.46 -11.09
CA LEU A 325 -3.26 8.17 -12.52
C LEU A 325 -4.08 9.25 -13.28
N PRO A 326 -5.28 9.68 -12.82
CA PRO A 326 -6.00 10.81 -13.41
C PRO A 326 -5.41 12.19 -13.10
N VAL A 327 -4.62 12.33 -12.03
CA VAL A 327 -4.03 13.63 -11.64
C VAL A 327 -2.94 14.08 -12.61
N VAL A 328 -2.15 13.15 -13.17
CA VAL A 328 -1.08 13.47 -14.13
C VAL A 328 -1.61 14.18 -15.40
N PRO A 329 -2.67 13.70 -16.09
CA PRO A 329 -3.31 14.44 -17.18
C PRO A 329 -3.86 15.82 -16.79
N VAL A 330 -4.31 16.00 -15.54
CA VAL A 330 -4.83 17.30 -15.04
C VAL A 330 -3.71 18.30 -14.80
N LEU A 331 -2.60 17.86 -14.18
CA LEU A 331 -1.39 18.67 -14.05
C LEU A 331 -0.86 19.08 -15.42
N ALA A 332 -0.93 18.18 -16.41
CA ALA A 332 -0.52 18.50 -17.77
C ALA A 332 -1.41 19.60 -18.41
N VAL A 333 -2.72 19.57 -18.18
CA VAL A 333 -3.66 20.63 -18.61
C VAL A 333 -3.37 21.96 -17.91
N LEU A 334 -3.17 21.96 -16.58
CA LEU A 334 -2.98 23.19 -15.80
C LEU A 334 -1.64 23.87 -16.07
N ILE A 335 -0.56 23.09 -16.23
CA ILE A 335 0.80 23.60 -16.36
C ILE A 335 1.15 23.89 -17.82
N PHE A 336 0.71 23.02 -18.74
CA PHE A 336 1.06 23.14 -20.17
C PHE A 336 -0.09 23.66 -21.04
N GLY A 337 -1.25 23.98 -20.45
CA GLY A 337 -2.41 24.46 -21.20
C GLY A 337 -3.01 23.41 -22.15
N ASP A 338 -2.78 22.12 -21.89
CA ASP A 338 -3.28 21.03 -22.71
C ASP A 338 -4.82 21.04 -22.76
N LYS A 339 -5.43 20.59 -23.86
CA LYS A 339 -6.89 20.64 -24.00
C LYS A 339 -7.53 19.53 -23.15
N MET A 340 -8.43 19.91 -22.23
CA MET A 340 -9.22 18.96 -21.45
C MET A 340 -10.40 18.44 -22.28
N ASN A 341 -10.30 17.19 -22.73
CA ASN A 341 -11.41 16.52 -23.41
C ASN A 341 -12.50 16.12 -22.38
N GLY A 342 -13.76 16.01 -22.81
CA GLY A 342 -14.89 15.69 -21.92
C GLY A 342 -14.71 14.38 -21.14
N ILE A 343 -14.07 13.38 -21.76
CA ILE A 343 -13.79 12.09 -21.11
C ILE A 343 -12.72 12.24 -19.99
N LYS A 344 -11.70 13.10 -20.15
CA LYS A 344 -10.71 13.43 -19.09
C LYS A 344 -11.44 14.04 -17.88
N GLY A 345 -12.39 14.95 -18.14
CA GLY A 345 -13.25 15.54 -17.11
C GLY A 345 -14.10 14.48 -16.37
N ILE A 346 -14.77 13.59 -17.12
CA ILE A 346 -15.59 12.52 -16.53
C ILE A 346 -14.74 11.57 -15.68
N SER A 347 -13.55 11.17 -16.16
CA SER A 347 -12.64 10.33 -15.37
C SER A 347 -12.24 10.99 -14.06
N LEU A 348 -11.95 12.29 -14.06
CA LEU A 348 -11.58 13.02 -12.85
C LEU A 348 -12.74 13.05 -11.84
N VAL A 349 -13.96 13.32 -12.31
CA VAL A 349 -15.14 13.33 -11.44
C VAL A 349 -15.38 11.95 -10.82
N LEU A 350 -15.23 10.88 -11.59
CA LEU A 350 -15.36 9.51 -11.09
C LEU A 350 -14.26 9.14 -10.09
N ALA A 351 -13.02 9.59 -10.32
CA ALA A 351 -11.92 9.41 -9.37
C ALA A 351 -12.21 10.12 -8.04
N ILE A 352 -12.64 11.38 -8.10
CA ILE A 352 -13.01 12.16 -6.92
C ILE A 352 -14.18 11.50 -6.19
N TRP A 353 -15.23 11.09 -6.90
CA TRP A 353 -16.36 10.36 -6.31
C TRP A 353 -15.88 9.09 -5.62
N GLY A 354 -15.10 8.26 -6.32
CA GLY A 354 -14.57 7.01 -5.78
C GLY A 354 -13.75 7.25 -4.52
N PHE A 355 -12.91 8.28 -4.49
CA PHE A 355 -12.16 8.66 -3.30
C PHE A 355 -13.06 9.13 -2.15
N VAL A 356 -13.98 10.04 -2.42
CA VAL A 356 -14.91 10.59 -1.40
C VAL A 356 -15.77 9.46 -0.81
N SER A 357 -16.23 8.51 -1.63
CA SER A 357 -16.97 7.33 -1.15
C SER A 357 -16.15 6.49 -0.18
N TYR A 358 -14.86 6.29 -0.48
CA TYR A 358 -13.96 5.57 0.43
C TYR A 358 -13.74 6.34 1.73
N MET A 359 -13.47 7.65 1.63
CA MET A 359 -13.20 8.48 2.80
C MET A 359 -14.41 8.60 3.71
N TYR A 360 -15.61 8.67 3.14
CA TYR A 360 -16.85 8.70 3.89
C TYR A 360 -17.06 7.43 4.70
N GLN A 361 -16.72 6.25 4.15
CA GLN A 361 -16.73 5.01 4.93
C GLN A 361 -15.79 5.09 6.13
N HIS A 362 -14.58 5.62 5.94
CA HIS A 362 -13.61 5.73 7.02
C HIS A 362 -14.10 6.68 8.12
N TYR A 363 -14.69 7.82 7.73
CA TYR A 363 -15.35 8.74 8.65
C TYR A 363 -16.50 8.07 9.43
N LEU A 364 -17.34 7.27 8.76
CA LEU A 364 -18.42 6.54 9.41
C LEU A 364 -17.92 5.51 10.42
N ASP A 365 -16.83 4.81 10.10
CA ASP A 365 -16.22 3.83 10.99
C ASP A 365 -15.61 4.50 12.22
N ASP A 366 -14.93 5.63 12.05
CA ASP A 366 -14.41 6.46 13.15
C ASP A 366 -15.54 7.01 14.03
N TYR A 367 -16.60 7.56 13.42
CA TYR A 367 -17.77 8.05 14.14
C TYR A 367 -18.45 6.95 14.97
N LYS A 368 -18.68 5.77 14.38
CA LYS A 368 -19.27 4.63 15.10
C LYS A 368 -18.40 4.15 16.25
N SER A 369 -17.08 4.19 16.09
CA SER A 369 -16.15 3.83 17.16
C SER A 369 -16.25 4.82 18.34
N SER A 370 -16.29 6.12 18.05
CA SER A 370 -16.43 7.19 19.05
C SER A 370 -17.76 7.10 19.80
N VAL A 371 -18.87 6.85 19.10
CA VAL A 371 -20.19 6.67 19.72
C VAL A 371 -20.21 5.45 20.64
N ARG A 372 -19.68 4.30 20.20
CA ARG A 372 -19.59 3.10 21.05
C ARG A 372 -18.75 3.33 22.30
N THR A 373 -17.61 4.01 22.18
CA THR A 373 -16.78 4.34 23.34
C THR A 373 -17.52 5.25 24.32
N ALA A 374 -18.30 6.22 23.82
CA ALA A 374 -19.11 7.10 24.67
C ALA A 374 -20.24 6.34 25.39
N ASP A 375 -20.92 5.41 24.70
CA ASP A 375 -21.99 4.60 25.28
C ASP A 375 -21.46 3.61 26.32
N THR A 376 -20.35 2.91 26.05
CA THR A 376 -19.68 2.04 27.04
C THR A 376 -19.21 2.83 28.27
N SER A 377 -18.69 4.06 28.08
CA SER A 377 -18.27 4.91 29.20
C SER A 377 -19.45 5.36 30.08
N ARG A 378 -20.62 5.59 29.47
CA ARG A 378 -21.86 5.93 30.17
C ARG A 378 -22.44 4.74 30.93
N GLU A 379 -22.42 3.54 30.35
CA GLU A 379 -22.86 2.32 31.04
C GLU A 379 -22.00 2.02 32.27
N ILE A 380 -20.67 2.15 32.17
CA ILE A 380 -19.76 1.96 33.30
C ILE A 380 -20.00 2.99 34.40
N SER A 381 -20.29 4.26 34.04
CA SER A 381 -20.59 5.32 35.01
C SER A 381 -21.94 5.15 35.70
N ASN A 382 -22.93 4.53 35.04
CA ASN A 382 -24.23 4.26 35.66
C ASN A 382 -24.18 3.03 36.57
N ASP A 383 -23.39 2.01 36.21
CA ASP A 383 -23.24 0.80 37.04
C ASP A 383 -22.42 1.04 38.31
N SER A 384 -21.50 2.02 38.29
CA SER A 384 -20.77 2.46 39.50
C SER A 384 -21.66 3.27 40.46
N HIS A 385 -22.63 4.02 39.94
CA HIS A 385 -23.60 4.77 40.76
C HIS A 385 -24.68 3.90 41.41
N LEU A 386 -24.97 2.70 40.86
CA LEU A 386 -25.90 1.75 41.45
C LEU A 386 -25.29 0.85 42.55
N LYS A 387 -23.96 0.87 42.71
CA LYS A 387 -23.20 0.04 43.68
C LYS A 387 -22.76 0.80 44.94
N CYS A 388 -23.06 2.09 45.04
CA CYS A 388 -22.99 2.90 46.27
C CYS A 388 -24.41 3.11 46.80
#